data_AF-A0A9J5YF11-F1
#
_entry.id   AF-A0A9J5YF11-F1
#
_cell.length_a   1.000
_cell.length_b   1.000
_cell.length_c   1.000
_cell.angle_alpha   90.00
_cell.angle_beta   90.00
_cell.angle_gamma   90.00
#
_symmetry.space_group_name_H-M   'P 1'
#
loop_
_entity.id
_entity.type
_entity.pdbx_description
1 polymer ?
#
loop_
_entity_poly.entity_id
_entity_poly.type
_entity_poly.pdbx_seq_one_letter_code
_entity_poly.pdbx_strand_id
1 'polypeptide(L)'
;MSHLAKKGCRNTRNLDESARKVILKKRLASLCKQAEELSILCDIKVGMVAFTPGETKAFSWPCLTQTNATINEYLACDEAKQQIKLFTQETYLQRKVDAREKYIGKIEQTAKEKEMENLFNQLAWGKSIQELDARETKGLLKLFEAKQTKLNERKTKLNEHVDENVLNQNGVNDSNAGEENDGNP
;
A
#
# COMPACT_ATOMS: atom_id res chain seq x y z
N MET A 1 31.95 -33.07 1.08
CA MET A 1 30.50 -32.96 0.79
C MET A 1 30.22 -31.55 0.29
N SER A 2 29.98 -31.38 -1.01
CA SER A 2 29.77 -30.07 -1.61
C SER A 2 28.39 -29.52 -1.24
N HIS A 3 28.37 -28.38 -0.55
CA HIS A 3 27.15 -27.57 -0.37
C HIS A 3 26.74 -27.02 -1.74
N LEU A 4 25.84 -27.70 -2.44
CA LEU A 4 25.15 -27.10 -3.59
C LEU A 4 24.22 -26.01 -3.06
N ALA A 5 24.55 -24.75 -3.33
CA ALA A 5 23.66 -23.63 -3.12
C ALA A 5 22.32 -23.88 -3.85
N LYS A 6 21.20 -23.61 -3.17
CA LYS A 6 19.86 -23.68 -3.77
C LYS A 6 19.78 -22.65 -4.92
N LYS A 7 19.96 -23.12 -6.16
CA LYS A 7 19.69 -22.30 -7.35
C LYS A 7 18.20 -21.97 -7.38
N GLY A 8 17.87 -20.69 -7.56
CA GLY A 8 16.50 -20.24 -7.77
C GLY A 8 15.91 -20.95 -8.98
N CYS A 9 14.79 -21.65 -8.80
CA CYS A 9 14.10 -22.33 -9.89
C CYS A 9 13.09 -21.36 -10.51
N ARG A 10 13.07 -21.23 -11.84
CA ARG A 10 12.02 -20.47 -12.53
C ARG A 10 10.64 -21.06 -12.19
N ASN A 11 9.61 -20.22 -12.15
CA ASN A 11 8.20 -20.65 -12.00
C ASN A 11 7.64 -21.32 -13.27
N THR A 12 8.47 -21.99 -14.05
CA THR A 12 8.08 -22.71 -15.27
C THR A 12 8.00 -24.20 -15.00
N ARG A 13 7.17 -24.91 -15.76
CA ARG A 13 7.02 -26.37 -15.64
C ARG A 13 8.38 -27.04 -15.86
N ASN A 14 8.79 -27.91 -14.94
CA ASN A 14 9.93 -28.79 -15.17
C ASN A 14 9.50 -29.91 -16.13
N LEU A 15 10.20 -30.00 -17.27
CA LEU A 15 9.92 -30.99 -18.32
C LEU A 15 10.45 -32.39 -17.95
N ASP A 16 11.44 -32.47 -17.04
CA ASP A 16 11.88 -33.74 -16.47
C ASP A 16 10.88 -34.22 -15.41
N GLU A 17 10.19 -35.31 -15.73
CA GLU A 17 9.20 -35.92 -14.86
C GLU A 17 9.79 -36.44 -13.55
N SER A 18 10.99 -37.02 -13.57
CA SER A 18 11.63 -37.59 -12.39
C SER A 18 12.00 -36.48 -11.39
N ALA A 19 12.66 -35.43 -11.87
CA ALA A 19 12.97 -34.25 -11.07
C ALA A 19 11.69 -33.55 -10.58
N ARG A 20 10.66 -33.44 -11.43
CA ARG A 20 9.36 -32.86 -11.03
C ARG A 20 8.71 -33.62 -9.88
N LYS A 21 8.69 -34.96 -9.91
CA LYS A 21 8.16 -35.79 -8.82
C LYS A 21 8.93 -35.59 -7.51
N VAL A 22 10.26 -35.57 -7.58
CA VAL A 22 11.12 -35.33 -6.40
C VAL A 22 10.89 -33.93 -5.82
N ILE A 23 10.82 -32.90 -6.66
CA ILE A 23 10.58 -31.52 -6.23
C ILE A 23 9.18 -31.39 -5.62
N LEU A 24 8.15 -31.97 -6.24
CA LEU A 24 6.79 -31.92 -5.72
C LEU A 24 6.70 -32.57 -4.34
N LYS A 25 7.27 -33.76 -4.13
CA LYS A 25 7.33 -34.42 -2.82
C LYS A 25 7.99 -33.54 -1.76
N LYS A 26 9.15 -32.95 -2.08
CA LYS A 26 9.87 -32.03 -1.17
C LYS A 26 9.03 -30.79 -0.84
N ARG A 27 8.36 -30.20 -1.83
CA ARG A 27 7.50 -29.03 -1.65
C ARG A 27 6.27 -29.34 -0.81
N LEU A 28 5.57 -30.44 -1.09
CA LEU A 28 4.42 -30.89 -0.29
C LEU A 28 4.82 -31.13 1.17
N ALA A 29 5.95 -31.79 1.42
CA ALA A 29 6.45 -31.98 2.79
C ALA A 29 6.73 -30.65 3.49
N SER A 30 7.38 -29.68 2.82
CA SER A 30 7.59 -28.36 3.41
C SER A 30 6.28 -27.58 3.63
N LEU A 31 5.32 -27.70 2.72
CA LEU A 31 3.99 -27.08 2.84
C LEU A 31 3.21 -27.67 4.03
N CYS A 32 3.27 -28.98 4.25
CA CYS A 32 2.64 -29.63 5.41
C CYS A 32 3.21 -29.10 6.72
N LYS A 33 4.55 -28.94 6.80
CA LYS A 33 5.19 -28.35 7.98
C LYS A 33 4.72 -26.92 8.22
N GLN A 34 4.62 -26.11 7.18
CA GLN A 34 4.12 -24.74 7.29
C GLN A 34 2.63 -24.71 7.69
N ALA A 35 1.81 -25.62 7.16
CA ALA A 35 0.41 -25.76 7.53
C ALA A 35 0.24 -26.17 9.00
N GLU A 36 1.09 -27.05 9.50
CA GLU A 36 1.14 -27.46 10.91
C GLU A 36 1.55 -26.29 11.82
N GLU A 37 2.63 -25.59 11.49
CA GLU A 37 3.07 -24.40 12.23
C GLU A 37 1.97 -23.33 12.26
N LEU A 38 1.30 -23.07 11.13
CA LEU A 38 0.18 -22.13 11.06
C LEU A 38 -1.02 -22.58 11.89
N SER A 39 -1.35 -23.87 11.84
CA SER A 39 -2.45 -24.44 12.63
C SER A 39 -2.19 -24.25 14.12
N ILE A 40 -0.96 -24.51 14.58
CA ILE A 40 -0.58 -24.38 16.00
C ILE A 40 -0.50 -22.92 16.43
N LEU A 41 0.18 -22.06 15.67
CA LEU A 41 0.43 -20.67 16.06
C LEU A 41 -0.84 -19.81 16.06
N CYS A 42 -1.76 -20.09 15.14
CA CYS A 42 -2.98 -19.30 14.98
C CYS A 42 -4.22 -19.98 15.56
N ASP A 43 -4.10 -21.20 16.09
CA ASP A 43 -5.22 -22.04 16.55
C ASP A 43 -6.34 -22.16 15.49
N ILE A 44 -5.94 -22.55 14.27
CA ILE A 44 -6.84 -22.71 13.13
C ILE A 44 -6.80 -24.13 12.57
N LYS A 45 -7.93 -24.57 12.03
CA LYS A 45 -8.01 -25.81 11.23
C LYS A 45 -7.44 -25.53 9.82
N VAL A 46 -6.52 -26.37 9.38
CA VAL A 46 -5.92 -26.29 8.04
C VAL A 46 -6.05 -27.64 7.33
N GLY A 47 -6.60 -27.61 6.11
CA GLY A 47 -6.68 -28.79 5.25
C GLY A 47 -6.02 -28.49 3.91
N MET A 48 -5.26 -29.46 3.37
CA MET A 48 -4.59 -29.33 2.07
C MET A 48 -4.87 -30.53 1.18
N VAL A 49 -5.23 -30.26 -0.08
CA VAL A 49 -5.41 -31.26 -1.14
C VAL A 49 -4.51 -30.91 -2.32
N ALA A 50 -3.82 -31.91 -2.87
CA ALA A 50 -2.99 -31.72 -4.06
C ALA A 50 -3.17 -32.87 -5.04
N PHE A 51 -3.27 -32.53 -6.33
CA PHE A 51 -3.38 -33.48 -7.42
C PHE A 51 -2.07 -33.54 -8.20
N THR A 52 -1.46 -34.72 -8.27
CA THR A 52 -0.26 -34.95 -9.08
C THR A 52 -0.66 -35.46 -10.47
N PRO A 53 -0.18 -34.85 -11.57
CA PRO A 53 -0.43 -35.38 -12.91
C PRO A 53 0.09 -36.82 -13.03
N GLY A 54 -0.78 -37.74 -13.43
CA GLY A 54 -0.48 -39.17 -13.57
C GLY A 54 -0.75 -40.02 -12.33
N GLU A 55 -1.14 -39.42 -11.21
CA GLU A 55 -1.59 -40.16 -10.02
C GLU A 55 -3.12 -40.13 -9.93
N THR A 56 -3.72 -41.28 -9.60
CA THR A 56 -5.18 -41.39 -9.47
C THR A 56 -5.69 -40.94 -8.10
N LYS A 57 -4.84 -40.94 -7.09
CA LYS A 57 -5.17 -40.53 -5.73
C LYS A 57 -4.65 -39.13 -5.46
N ALA A 58 -5.51 -38.26 -4.93
CA ALA A 58 -5.09 -36.97 -4.41
C ALA A 58 -4.28 -37.15 -3.13
N PHE A 59 -3.27 -36.30 -2.95
CA PHE A 59 -2.62 -36.12 -1.67
C PHE A 59 -3.56 -35.34 -0.74
N SER A 60 -3.62 -35.70 0.53
CA SER A 60 -4.40 -35.01 1.57
C SER A 60 -3.60 -34.91 2.86
N TRP A 61 -3.64 -33.74 3.50
CA TRP A 61 -3.02 -33.49 4.80
C TRP A 61 -3.99 -32.71 5.70
N PRO A 62 -4.10 -33.05 7.00
CA PRO A 62 -3.28 -34.03 7.74
C PRO A 62 -3.63 -35.49 7.46
N CYS A 63 -4.90 -35.79 7.21
CA CYS A 63 -5.35 -37.06 6.64
C CYS A 63 -6.64 -36.83 5.84
N LEU A 64 -7.05 -37.81 5.02
CA LEU A 64 -8.24 -37.67 4.17
C LEU A 64 -9.50 -37.28 4.97
N THR A 65 -9.75 -37.93 6.10
CA THR A 65 -10.94 -37.68 6.94
C THR A 65 -10.97 -36.26 7.50
N GLN A 66 -9.86 -35.80 8.11
CA GLN A 66 -9.78 -34.46 8.70
C GLN A 66 -9.79 -33.36 7.63
N THR A 67 -9.13 -33.61 6.49
CA THR A 67 -9.14 -32.69 5.35
C THR A 67 -10.55 -32.52 4.81
N ASN A 68 -11.27 -33.63 4.60
CA ASN A 68 -12.65 -33.60 4.12
C ASN A 68 -13.59 -32.92 5.13
N ALA A 69 -13.42 -33.18 6.44
CA ALA A 69 -14.20 -32.49 7.46
C ALA A 69 -13.99 -30.96 7.40
N THR A 70 -12.73 -30.52 7.26
CA THR A 70 -12.38 -29.10 7.13
C THR A 70 -12.98 -28.47 5.86
N ILE A 71 -12.91 -29.19 4.73
CA ILE A 71 -13.51 -28.73 3.46
C ILE A 71 -15.03 -28.65 3.58
N ASN A 72 -15.69 -29.66 4.17
CA ASN A 72 -17.14 -29.67 4.33
C ASN A 72 -17.61 -28.55 5.27
N GLU A 73 -16.87 -28.28 6.35
CA GLU A 73 -17.13 -27.14 7.24
C GLU A 73 -16.99 -25.80 6.51
N TYR A 74 -15.98 -25.66 5.64
CA TYR A 74 -15.84 -24.49 4.77
C TYR A 74 -17.00 -24.36 3.79
N LEU A 75 -17.39 -25.43 3.10
CA LEU A 75 -18.48 -25.44 2.11
C LEU A 75 -19.85 -25.20 2.74
N ALA A 76 -20.03 -25.54 4.02
CA ALA A 76 -21.25 -25.27 4.78
C ALA A 76 -21.36 -23.81 5.25
N CYS A 77 -20.30 -23.00 5.13
CA CYS A 77 -20.35 -21.58 5.45
C CYS A 77 -21.19 -20.81 4.43
N ASP A 78 -21.75 -19.65 4.81
CA ASP A 78 -22.45 -18.76 3.89
C ASP A 78 -21.58 -18.32 2.70
N GLU A 79 -22.16 -18.26 1.50
CA GLU A 79 -21.44 -18.03 0.24
C GLU A 79 -20.74 -16.67 0.23
N ALA A 80 -21.35 -15.63 0.79
CA ALA A 80 -20.73 -14.32 0.92
C ALA A 80 -19.45 -14.38 1.77
N LYS A 81 -19.45 -15.18 2.86
CA LYS A 81 -18.26 -15.37 3.71
C LYS A 81 -17.18 -16.20 3.02
N GLN A 82 -17.57 -17.16 2.18
CA GLN A 82 -16.63 -17.95 1.37
C GLN A 82 -15.93 -17.07 0.33
N GLN A 83 -16.68 -16.31 -0.47
CA GLN A 83 -16.13 -15.48 -1.55
C GLN A 83 -15.21 -14.35 -1.04
N ILE A 84 -15.54 -13.73 0.09
CA ILE A 84 -14.70 -12.68 0.70
C ILE A 84 -13.32 -13.21 1.11
N LYS A 85 -13.26 -14.46 1.59
CA LYS A 85 -12.03 -15.06 2.11
C LYS A 85 -11.29 -15.92 1.09
N LEU A 86 -11.92 -16.22 -0.05
CA LEU A 86 -11.30 -17.00 -1.11
C LEU A 86 -10.08 -16.24 -1.65
N PHE A 87 -8.93 -16.89 -1.58
CA PHE A 87 -7.67 -16.34 -2.06
C PHE A 87 -7.06 -17.27 -3.10
N THR A 88 -6.88 -16.76 -4.31
CA THR A 88 -6.34 -17.54 -5.44
C THR A 88 -4.95 -17.04 -5.81
N GLN A 89 -4.16 -17.88 -6.48
CA GLN A 89 -2.85 -17.46 -6.97
C GLN A 89 -2.98 -16.30 -7.98
N GLU A 90 -4.01 -16.32 -8.81
CA GLU A 90 -4.29 -15.27 -9.79
C GLU A 90 -4.59 -13.93 -9.09
N THR A 91 -5.50 -13.91 -8.12
CA THR A 91 -5.82 -12.69 -7.36
C THR A 91 -4.62 -12.17 -6.56
N TYR A 92 -3.77 -13.06 -6.01
CA TYR A 92 -2.51 -12.67 -5.38
C TYR A 92 -1.56 -11.97 -6.34
N LEU A 93 -1.34 -12.56 -7.52
CA LEU A 93 -0.43 -12.02 -8.52
C LEU A 93 -0.96 -10.70 -9.08
N GLN A 94 -2.26 -10.61 -9.34
CA GLN A 94 -2.89 -9.37 -9.79
C GLN A 94 -2.70 -8.25 -8.76
N ARG A 95 -2.97 -8.49 -7.48
CA ARG A 95 -2.72 -7.50 -6.40
C ARG A 95 -1.27 -7.01 -6.38
N LYS A 96 -0.30 -7.88 -6.68
CA LYS A 96 1.12 -7.48 -6.75
C LYS A 96 1.43 -6.64 -7.98
N VAL A 97 0.82 -6.95 -9.11
CA VAL A 97 0.93 -6.13 -10.33
C VAL A 97 0.33 -4.75 -10.05
N ASP A 98 -0.91 -4.69 -9.57
CA ASP A 98 -1.61 -3.42 -9.27
C ASP A 98 -0.82 -2.56 -8.28
N ALA A 99 -0.26 -3.17 -7.24
CA ALA A 99 0.57 -2.45 -6.26
C ALA A 99 1.84 -1.87 -6.90
N ARG A 100 2.46 -2.59 -7.84
CA ARG A 100 3.64 -2.13 -8.57
C ARG A 100 3.27 -1.04 -9.57
N GLU A 101 2.18 -1.18 -10.31
CA GLU A 101 1.67 -0.16 -11.23
C GLU A 101 1.35 1.14 -10.49
N LYS A 102 0.66 1.05 -9.34
CA LYS A 102 0.39 2.22 -8.49
C LYS A 102 1.67 2.89 -8.00
N TYR A 103 2.69 2.10 -7.65
CA TYR A 103 3.99 2.62 -7.23
C TYR A 103 4.72 3.33 -8.38
N ILE A 104 4.72 2.74 -9.57
CA ILE A 104 5.29 3.35 -10.79
C ILE A 104 4.58 4.67 -11.09
N GLY A 105 3.25 4.68 -11.09
CA GLY A 105 2.47 5.90 -11.33
C GLY A 105 2.80 7.04 -10.35
N LYS A 106 3.07 6.73 -9.07
CA LYS A 106 3.53 7.73 -8.09
C LYS A 106 4.91 8.29 -8.42
N ILE A 107 5.85 7.44 -8.83
CA ILE A 107 7.19 7.88 -9.24
C ILE A 107 7.09 8.76 -10.48
N GLU A 108 6.34 8.34 -11.49
CA GLU A 108 6.16 9.12 -12.71
C GLU A 108 5.50 10.47 -12.45
N GLN A 109 4.50 10.51 -11.57
CA GLN A 109 3.87 11.77 -11.16
C GLN A 109 4.86 12.68 -10.44
N THR A 110 5.64 12.14 -9.50
CA THR A 110 6.69 12.91 -8.80
C THR A 110 7.77 13.41 -9.76
N ALA A 111 8.14 12.61 -10.76
CA ALA A 111 9.10 13.00 -11.78
C ALA A 111 8.58 14.17 -12.62
N LYS A 112 7.33 14.10 -13.08
CA LYS A 112 6.66 15.19 -13.81
C LYS A 112 6.57 16.47 -12.98
N GLU A 113 6.24 16.36 -11.69
CA GLU A 113 6.20 17.52 -10.80
C GLU A 113 7.57 18.19 -10.65
N LYS A 114 8.63 17.39 -10.42
CA LYS A 114 10.01 17.90 -10.33
C LYS A 114 10.51 18.49 -11.65
N GLU A 115 10.13 17.90 -12.79
CA GLU A 115 10.45 18.42 -14.11
C GLU A 115 9.83 19.82 -14.30
N MET A 116 8.55 20.00 -13.95
CA MET A 116 7.88 21.30 -14.04
C MET A 116 8.44 22.32 -13.05
N GLU A 117 8.81 21.92 -11.83
CA GLU A 117 9.47 22.81 -10.88
C GLU A 117 10.86 23.25 -11.37
N ASN A 118 11.64 22.33 -11.93
CA ASN A 118 12.93 22.65 -12.53
C ASN A 118 12.79 23.60 -13.72
N LEU A 119 11.80 23.37 -14.58
CA LEU A 119 11.53 24.23 -15.72
C LEU A 119 11.08 25.64 -15.29
N PHE A 120 10.24 25.73 -14.25
CA PHE A 120 9.87 27.01 -13.65
C PHE A 120 11.10 27.79 -13.15
N ASN A 121 12.05 27.11 -12.48
CA ASN A 121 13.29 27.74 -12.03
C ASN A 121 14.14 28.24 -13.20
N GLN A 122 14.21 27.49 -14.31
CA GLN A 122 14.91 27.95 -15.52
C GLN A 122 14.28 29.22 -16.10
N LEU A 123 12.95 29.30 -16.15
CA LEU A 123 12.25 30.51 -16.59
C LEU A 123 12.56 31.70 -15.66
N ALA A 124 12.59 31.47 -14.34
CA ALA A 124 12.96 32.48 -13.36
C ALA A 124 14.41 32.98 -13.54
N TRP A 125 15.30 32.14 -14.07
CA TRP A 125 16.69 32.49 -14.42
C TRP A 125 16.87 33.01 -15.85
N GLY A 126 15.78 33.27 -16.58
CA GLY A 126 15.82 33.96 -17.86
C GLY A 126 15.71 33.08 -19.10
N LYS A 127 15.36 31.79 -18.96
CA LYS A 127 14.99 30.97 -20.13
C LYS A 127 13.75 31.57 -20.83
N SER A 128 13.76 31.61 -22.16
CA SER A 128 12.66 32.16 -22.93
C SER A 128 11.43 31.26 -22.90
N ILE A 129 10.25 31.85 -22.72
CA ILE A 129 8.96 31.13 -22.78
C ILE A 129 8.68 30.59 -24.20
N GLN A 130 9.26 31.20 -25.23
CA GLN A 130 9.08 30.73 -26.61
C GLN A 130 9.80 29.40 -26.90
N GLU A 131 10.71 28.98 -26.03
CA GLU A 131 11.42 27.70 -26.15
C GLU A 131 10.63 26.51 -25.58
N LEU A 132 9.47 26.77 -24.98
CA LEU A 132 8.65 25.75 -24.36
C LEU A 132 7.80 25.01 -25.38
N ASP A 133 7.74 23.69 -25.24
CA ASP A 133 6.78 22.90 -26.01
C ASP A 133 5.36 22.95 -25.41
N ALA A 134 4.39 22.41 -26.15
CA ALA A 134 2.99 22.42 -25.72
C ALA A 134 2.73 21.61 -24.43
N ARG A 135 3.50 20.54 -24.19
CA ARG A 135 3.39 19.71 -22.98
C ARG A 135 3.95 20.47 -21.78
N GLU A 136 5.12 21.05 -21.92
CA GLU A 136 5.80 21.89 -20.92
C GLU A 136 4.94 23.09 -20.54
N THR A 137 4.42 23.82 -21.53
CA THR A 137 3.52 24.97 -21.32
C THR A 137 2.28 24.55 -20.53
N LYS A 138 1.63 23.44 -20.93
CA LYS A 138 0.46 22.91 -20.22
C LYS A 138 0.79 22.45 -18.79
N GLY A 139 1.96 21.85 -18.59
CA GLY A 139 2.42 21.39 -17.29
C GLY A 139 2.70 22.55 -16.33
N LEU A 140 3.36 23.60 -16.82
CA LEU A 140 3.61 24.83 -16.08
C LEU A 140 2.33 25.57 -15.71
N LEU A 141 1.35 25.64 -16.61
CA LEU A 141 0.06 26.25 -16.32
C LEU A 141 -0.61 25.56 -15.12
N LYS A 142 -0.63 24.22 -15.10
CA LYS A 142 -1.14 23.43 -13.97
C LYS A 142 -0.35 23.67 -12.69
N LEU A 143 0.98 23.75 -12.79
CA LEU A 143 1.84 24.05 -11.64
C LEU A 143 1.50 25.43 -11.06
N PHE A 144 1.31 26.43 -11.92
CA PHE A 144 0.95 27.79 -11.53
C PHE A 144 -0.41 27.84 -10.82
N GLU A 145 -1.43 27.21 -11.40
CA GLU A 145 -2.76 27.06 -10.77
C GLU A 145 -2.63 26.44 -9.37
N ALA A 146 -1.87 25.34 -9.24
CA ALA A 146 -1.68 24.66 -7.96
C ALA A 146 -0.96 25.54 -6.92
N LYS A 147 0.04 26.33 -7.33
CA LYS A 147 0.74 27.25 -6.42
C LYS A 147 -0.14 28.45 -6.06
N GLN A 148 -0.92 28.99 -7.00
CA GLN A 148 -1.86 30.08 -6.76
C GLN A 148 -2.95 29.68 -5.75
N THR A 149 -3.54 28.48 -5.90
CA THR A 149 -4.51 27.94 -4.93
C THR A 149 -3.89 27.83 -3.53
N LYS A 150 -2.67 27.27 -3.42
CA LYS A 150 -1.95 27.19 -2.13
C LYS A 150 -1.65 28.56 -1.51
N LEU A 151 -1.33 29.57 -2.33
CA LEU A 151 -1.12 30.93 -1.85
C LEU A 151 -2.43 31.55 -1.32
N ASN A 152 -3.54 31.34 -2.02
CA ASN A 152 -4.85 31.81 -1.59
C ASN A 152 -5.29 31.15 -0.27
N GLU A 153 -5.12 29.83 -0.12
CA GLU A 153 -5.38 29.12 1.14
C GLU A 153 -4.52 29.62 2.31
N ARG A 154 -3.26 30.01 2.05
CA ARG A 154 -2.40 30.60 3.08
C ARG A 154 -2.86 32.00 3.45
N LYS A 155 -3.30 32.79 2.47
CA LYS A 155 -3.82 34.15 2.68
C LYS A 155 -5.09 34.13 3.53
N THR A 156 -6.03 33.20 3.29
CA THR A 156 -7.26 33.09 4.10
C THR A 156 -6.95 32.74 5.55
N LYS A 157 -6.11 31.73 5.78
CA LYS A 157 -5.69 31.32 7.14
C LYS A 157 -4.98 32.44 7.91
N LEU A 158 -4.17 33.24 7.21
CA LEU A 158 -3.49 34.38 7.83
C LEU A 158 -4.50 35.45 8.27
N ASN A 159 -5.48 35.76 7.42
CA ASN A 159 -6.52 36.75 7.76
C ASN A 159 -7.40 36.29 8.92
N GLU A 160 -7.82 35.02 8.95
CA GLU A 160 -8.59 34.44 10.06
C GLU A 160 -7.85 34.56 11.41
N HIS A 161 -6.55 34.27 11.43
CA HIS A 161 -5.72 34.44 12.62
C HIS A 161 -5.51 35.90 13.05
N VAL A 162 -5.54 36.85 12.10
CA VAL A 162 -5.49 38.28 12.41
C VAL A 162 -6.81 38.73 13.03
N ASP A 163 -7.94 38.29 12.50
CA ASP A 163 -9.27 38.63 13.03
C ASP A 163 -9.50 38.06 14.45
N GLU A 164 -9.07 36.83 14.73
CA GLU A 164 -9.11 36.23 16.08
C GLU A 164 -8.19 36.95 17.09
N ASN A 165 -7.00 37.38 16.67
CA ASN A 165 -6.08 38.12 17.53
C ASN A 165 -6.55 39.56 17.80
N VAL A 166 -7.24 40.21 16.85
CA VAL A 166 -7.83 41.55 17.04
C VAL A 166 -9.02 41.50 17.99
N LEU A 167 -9.87 40.47 17.93
CA LEU A 167 -10.98 40.27 18.87
C LEU A 167 -10.49 40.00 20.30
N ASN A 168 -9.40 39.24 20.48
CA ASN A 168 -8.85 38.95 21.81
C ASN A 168 -8.07 40.12 22.45
N GLN A 169 -7.60 41.10 21.67
CA GLN A 169 -6.96 42.31 22.22
C GLN A 169 -7.97 43.39 22.62
N ASN A 170 -9.15 43.42 21.99
CA ASN A 170 -10.21 44.37 22.34
C ASN A 170 -11.03 43.95 23.57
N GLY A 171 -10.83 42.75 24.11
CA GLY A 171 -11.55 42.22 25.28
C GLY A 171 -10.85 42.40 26.64
N VAL A 172 -9.66 43.01 26.70
CA VAL A 172 -8.85 43.09 27.95
C VAL A 172 -8.74 44.52 28.52
N ASN A 173 -9.31 45.55 27.89
CA ASN A 173 -9.05 46.94 28.28
C ASN A 173 -10.14 47.67 29.09
N ASP A 174 -11.21 47.00 29.51
CA ASP A 174 -12.21 47.61 30.42
C ASP A 174 -12.32 46.80 31.72
N SER A 175 -11.38 47.01 32.64
CA SER A 175 -11.55 46.85 34.09
C SER A 175 -10.27 47.26 34.81
N ASN A 176 -10.11 48.55 35.09
CA ASN A 176 -9.41 48.98 36.30
C ASN A 176 -10.05 50.27 36.82
N ALA A 177 -11.14 50.09 37.56
CA ALA A 177 -11.72 51.09 38.42
C ALA A 177 -11.25 50.82 39.87
N GLY A 178 -10.64 51.85 40.47
CA GLY A 178 -10.54 52.02 41.92
C GLY A 178 -9.33 51.38 42.59
N GLU A 179 -8.40 52.22 43.06
CA GLU A 179 -8.26 52.50 44.50
C GLU A 179 -7.28 53.67 44.68
N GLU A 180 -7.85 54.83 45.03
CA GLU A 180 -7.11 56.00 45.49
C GLU A 180 -6.62 55.76 46.92
N ASN A 181 -5.35 56.09 47.15
CA ASN A 181 -4.61 55.84 48.37
C ASN A 181 -5.07 56.74 49.54
N ASP A 182 -5.28 56.13 50.70
CA ASP A 182 -5.21 56.79 52.00
C ASP A 182 -3.74 57.03 52.40
N GLY A 183 -3.42 58.28 52.77
CA GLY A 183 -2.10 58.70 53.22
C GLY A 183 -2.11 60.06 53.94
N ASN A 184 -2.55 60.04 55.20
CA ASN A 184 -2.40 61.02 56.29
C ASN A 184 -1.00 61.72 56.35
N PRO A 185 -0.78 62.91 56.97
CA PRO A 185 -1.57 63.62 57.99
C PRO A 185 -2.15 65.00 57.63
#